data_AF-A0A2E9XAF2-F1
#
_entry.id   AF-A0A2E9XAF2-F1
#
_cell.length_a   1.000
_cell.length_b   1.000
_cell.length_c   1.000
_cell.angle_alpha   90.00
_cell.angle_beta   90.00
_cell.angle_gamma   90.00
#
_symmetry.space_group_name_H-M   'P 1'
#
loop_
_entity.id
_entity.type
_entity.pdbx_description
1 polymer ?
#
loop_
_entity_poly.entity_id
_entity_poly.type
_entity_poly.pdbx_seq_one_letter_code
_entity_poly.pdbx_strand_id
1 'polypeptide(L)'
;MSSFEQRIVTQVEIEREGLQRVLLDDGTQATSLTEIIGLLEVGQRVIVNTTAMDLNLGTGGYHLVHFNLDSKQGDRMRQGRVLKARYLSEQLQADVWEEQDNEAPNVSDLTGMRVLLCQLHSHVGAIAIATSAHRSGPVGFVMTDQASLPLAISDIVFQAKESKVLGVTVTTGQSFGGEIEAVTVASGVLALKERNESTVIVGCGPGHLGTNSKLGFSGLELVGHATILSKLGAKVALAVRASSTDPRERHQGVSHHTRTLLELISHSIDVPIPSDVSGDAFESLGHTAMRYSDPSISGLLSESNINIQSMDRPLFEDTLACEYLGAAAMWLAGANVV
;
A
#
# COMPACT_ATOMS: atom_id res chain seq x y z
N MET A 1 15.18 -15.88 -17.68
CA MET A 1 16.22 -15.69 -16.65
C MET A 1 16.21 -14.23 -16.26
N SER A 2 16.48 -13.88 -15.00
CA SER A 2 16.66 -12.49 -14.62
C SER A 2 17.86 -11.89 -15.34
N SER A 3 17.74 -10.66 -15.82
CA SER A 3 18.84 -9.91 -16.44
C SER A 3 19.51 -9.01 -15.41
N PHE A 4 20.84 -9.04 -15.41
CA PHE A 4 21.67 -8.22 -14.53
C PHE A 4 22.81 -7.61 -15.31
N GLU A 5 23.14 -6.36 -14.98
CA GLU A 5 24.24 -5.64 -15.61
C GLU A 5 25.09 -4.92 -14.57
N GLN A 6 26.39 -4.78 -14.84
CA GLN A 6 27.26 -3.93 -14.04
C GLN A 6 27.19 -2.48 -14.54
N ARG A 7 27.10 -1.54 -13.62
CA ARG A 7 27.01 -0.09 -13.87
C ARG A 7 27.81 0.71 -12.85
N ILE A 8 28.04 1.98 -13.13
CA ILE A 8 28.70 2.93 -12.22
C ILE A 8 27.71 4.01 -11.82
N VAL A 9 27.61 4.29 -10.52
CA VAL A 9 26.82 5.40 -10.00
C VAL A 9 27.48 6.72 -10.39
N THR A 10 26.79 7.57 -11.16
CA THR A 10 27.30 8.89 -11.59
C THR A 10 26.71 10.03 -10.78
N GLN A 11 25.51 9.85 -10.23
CA GLN A 11 24.84 10.84 -9.40
C GLN A 11 23.87 10.16 -8.42
N VAL A 12 23.75 10.71 -7.21
CA VAL A 12 22.65 10.42 -6.28
C VAL A 12 21.61 11.53 -6.42
N GLU A 13 20.42 11.22 -6.91
CA GLU A 13 19.36 12.19 -7.22
C GLU A 13 18.37 12.36 -6.06
N ILE A 14 18.05 11.25 -5.40
CA ILE A 14 17.15 11.21 -4.24
C ILE A 14 17.83 10.38 -3.16
N GLU A 15 17.78 10.86 -1.93
CA GLU A 15 18.13 10.10 -0.73
C GLU A 15 17.08 10.36 0.34
N ARG A 16 16.49 9.29 0.84
CA ARG A 16 15.59 9.30 1.99
C ARG A 16 15.73 7.99 2.76
N GLU A 17 15.08 7.92 3.93
CA GLU A 17 15.07 6.69 4.73
C GLU A 17 14.63 5.48 3.89
N GLY A 18 15.48 4.46 3.86
CA GLY A 18 15.24 3.21 3.15
C GLY A 18 15.46 3.23 1.63
N LEU A 19 15.67 4.38 0.99
CA LEU A 19 15.72 4.48 -0.47
C LEU A 19 16.66 5.57 -1.01
N GLN A 20 17.46 5.20 -2.02
CA GLN A 20 18.14 6.14 -2.92
C GLN A 20 17.67 5.94 -4.36
N ARG A 21 17.61 7.03 -5.14
CA ARG A 21 17.57 6.97 -6.62
C ARG A 21 18.85 7.54 -7.17
N VAL A 22 19.45 6.81 -8.11
CA VAL A 22 20.76 7.13 -8.67
C VAL A 22 20.72 7.14 -10.21
N LEU A 23 21.55 8.00 -10.79
CA LEU A 23 21.87 7.98 -12.22
C LEU A 23 23.08 7.07 -12.45
N LEU A 24 23.05 6.32 -13.55
CA LEU A 24 24.09 5.39 -13.96
C LEU A 24 24.92 5.94 -15.13
N ASP A 25 26.02 5.28 -15.46
CA ASP A 25 26.99 5.70 -16.49
C ASP A 25 26.46 5.59 -17.93
N ASP A 26 25.39 4.84 -18.15
CA ASP A 26 24.66 4.80 -19.42
C ASP A 26 23.50 5.81 -19.50
N GLY A 27 23.32 6.64 -18.47
CA GLY A 27 22.25 7.62 -18.37
C GLY A 27 20.89 7.06 -17.92
N THR A 28 20.79 5.77 -17.62
CA THR A 28 19.59 5.17 -17.01
C THR A 28 19.55 5.45 -15.50
N GLN A 29 18.37 5.28 -14.90
CA GLN A 29 18.16 5.49 -13.47
C GLN A 29 17.92 4.15 -12.75
N ALA A 30 18.36 4.06 -11.50
CA ALA A 30 18.10 2.91 -10.64
C ALA A 30 17.62 3.32 -9.25
N THR A 31 16.79 2.48 -8.66
CA THR A 31 16.38 2.55 -7.25
C THR A 31 17.23 1.59 -6.43
N SER A 32 17.79 2.08 -5.32
CA SER A 32 18.53 1.29 -4.34
C SER A 32 17.79 1.29 -3.00
N LEU A 33 17.63 0.11 -2.41
CA LEU A 33 17.08 -0.05 -1.07
C LEU A 33 18.23 -0.01 -0.07
N THR A 34 18.34 1.09 0.66
CA THR A 34 19.53 1.36 1.51
C THR A 34 19.66 0.35 2.64
N GLU A 35 18.55 -0.26 3.07
CA GLU A 35 18.57 -1.31 4.10
C GLU A 35 19.16 -2.64 3.59
N ILE A 36 19.19 -2.86 2.28
CA ILE A 36 19.73 -4.08 1.65
C ILE A 36 21.13 -3.82 1.10
N ILE A 37 21.30 -2.68 0.42
CA ILE A 37 22.49 -2.37 -0.38
C ILE A 37 23.50 -1.52 0.39
N GLY A 38 23.06 -0.81 1.44
CA GLY A 38 23.80 0.30 2.03
C GLY A 38 23.61 1.60 1.26
N LEU A 39 24.24 2.67 1.74
CA LEU A 39 24.28 3.95 1.02
C LEU A 39 25.28 3.87 -0.13
N LEU A 40 24.84 4.28 -1.32
CA LEU A 40 25.66 4.38 -2.51
C LEU A 40 26.36 5.74 -2.59
N GLU A 41 27.58 5.74 -3.08
CA GLU A 41 28.37 6.93 -3.37
C GLU A 41 28.70 7.01 -4.88
N VAL A 42 28.90 8.23 -5.39
CA VAL A 42 29.32 8.46 -6.78
C VAL A 42 30.67 7.77 -7.05
N GLY A 43 30.76 7.09 -8.19
CA GLY A 43 31.93 6.33 -8.62
C GLY A 43 31.91 4.86 -8.21
N GLN A 44 30.97 4.43 -7.38
CA GLN A 44 30.83 3.02 -6.99
C GLN A 44 30.23 2.18 -8.12
N ARG A 45 30.73 0.94 -8.24
CA ARG A 45 30.26 -0.07 -9.17
C ARG A 45 29.15 -0.88 -8.54
N VAL A 46 28.05 -1.02 -9.25
CA VAL A 46 26.85 -1.74 -8.78
C VAL A 46 26.43 -2.79 -9.81
N ILE A 47 25.79 -3.86 -9.33
CA ILE A 47 25.01 -4.77 -10.15
C ILE A 47 23.57 -4.32 -10.08
N VAL A 48 22.93 -4.13 -11.23
CA VAL A 48 21.52 -3.74 -11.35
C VAL A 48 20.71 -4.85 -12.01
N ASN A 49 19.50 -5.09 -11.52
CA ASN A 49 18.51 -5.93 -12.19
C ASN A 49 17.77 -5.08 -13.23
N THR A 50 17.86 -5.48 -14.49
CA THR A 50 17.25 -4.77 -15.62
C THR A 50 15.92 -5.40 -16.07
N THR A 51 15.57 -6.57 -15.53
CA THR A 51 14.51 -7.45 -16.05
C THR A 51 13.18 -6.73 -16.28
N ALA A 52 12.70 -5.95 -15.30
CA ALA A 52 11.42 -5.28 -15.41
C ALA A 52 11.45 -4.15 -16.46
N MET A 53 12.58 -3.46 -16.61
CA MET A 53 12.78 -2.42 -17.61
C MET A 53 12.85 -3.00 -19.02
N ASP A 54 13.61 -4.09 -19.20
CA ASP A 54 13.74 -4.80 -20.49
C ASP A 54 12.37 -5.29 -21.01
N LEU A 55 11.45 -5.60 -20.10
CA LEU A 55 10.09 -6.04 -20.41
C LEU A 55 9.06 -4.89 -20.49
N ASN A 56 9.46 -3.64 -20.24
CA ASN A 56 8.55 -2.49 -20.07
C ASN A 56 7.46 -2.73 -19.00
N LEU A 57 7.82 -3.44 -17.92
CA LEU A 57 6.96 -3.75 -16.76
C LEU A 57 7.43 -3.04 -15.48
N GLY A 58 8.55 -2.32 -15.52
CA GLY A 58 9.11 -1.59 -14.38
C GLY A 58 8.18 -0.47 -13.92
N THR A 59 7.80 -0.51 -12.65
CA THR A 59 7.02 0.58 -12.05
C THR A 59 7.95 1.78 -11.84
N GLY A 60 7.68 2.89 -12.53
CA GLY A 60 8.42 4.15 -12.36
C GLY A 60 9.66 4.33 -13.23
N GLY A 61 10.00 3.37 -14.10
CA GLY A 61 11.11 3.56 -15.06
C GLY A 61 12.52 3.43 -14.47
N TYR A 62 12.66 2.70 -13.35
CA TYR A 62 13.94 2.48 -12.68
C TYR A 62 14.39 1.02 -12.77
N HIS A 63 15.68 0.81 -12.98
CA HIS A 63 16.32 -0.46 -12.61
C HIS A 63 16.32 -0.63 -11.07
N LEU A 64 16.59 -1.84 -10.58
CA LEU A 64 16.78 -2.09 -9.15
C LEU A 64 18.24 -2.44 -8.88
N VAL A 65 18.89 -1.73 -7.95
CA VAL A 65 20.24 -2.09 -7.51
C VAL A 65 20.16 -3.38 -6.71
N HIS A 66 20.91 -4.39 -7.16
CA HIS A 66 20.98 -5.71 -6.54
C HIS A 66 22.18 -5.85 -5.61
N PHE A 67 23.33 -5.25 -5.96
CA PHE A 67 24.54 -5.36 -5.14
C PHE A 67 25.50 -4.20 -5.39
N ASN A 68 26.22 -3.76 -4.34
CA ASN A 68 27.30 -2.78 -4.44
C ASN A 68 28.66 -3.49 -4.35
N LEU A 69 29.41 -3.51 -5.46
CA LEU A 69 30.70 -4.17 -5.59
C LEU A 69 31.83 -3.45 -4.84
N ASP A 70 31.61 -2.18 -4.48
CA ASP A 70 32.55 -1.34 -3.75
C ASP A 70 32.11 -1.09 -2.31
N SER A 71 31.08 -1.81 -1.83
CA SER A 71 30.64 -1.73 -0.44
C SER A 71 31.78 -2.13 0.50
N LYS A 72 32.03 -1.28 1.50
CA LYS A 72 32.92 -1.61 2.61
C LYS A 72 32.07 -2.32 3.64
N GLN A 73 32.32 -3.62 3.87
CA GLN A 73 31.61 -4.40 4.90
C GLN A 73 31.53 -3.60 6.21
N GLY A 74 30.32 -3.35 6.72
CA GLY A 74 30.14 -2.58 7.95
C GLY A 74 28.77 -1.94 8.18
N ASP A 75 27.84 -2.01 7.23
CA ASP A 75 26.52 -1.39 7.43
C ASP A 75 25.69 -2.12 8.49
N ARG A 76 24.97 -1.33 9.29
CA ARG A 76 24.20 -1.77 10.45
C ARG A 76 23.20 -2.86 10.04
N MET A 77 23.41 -4.08 10.53
CA MET A 77 22.38 -5.11 10.43
C MET A 77 21.17 -4.72 11.28
N ARG A 78 19.96 -4.84 10.71
CA ARG A 78 18.73 -4.86 11.52
C ARG A 78 18.86 -5.96 12.58
N GLN A 79 18.34 -5.68 13.77
CA GLN A 79 18.23 -6.67 14.84
C GLN A 79 16.85 -7.33 14.75
N GLY A 80 16.73 -8.55 15.30
CA GLY A 80 15.50 -9.33 15.29
C GLY A 80 15.77 -10.81 15.06
N ARG A 81 14.77 -11.65 15.27
CA ARG A 81 14.90 -13.11 15.08
C ARG A 81 14.09 -13.64 13.89
N VAL A 82 13.26 -12.79 13.28
CA VAL A 82 12.47 -13.12 12.10
C VAL A 82 13.16 -12.63 10.84
N LEU A 83 12.97 -13.36 9.74
CA LEU A 83 13.45 -12.98 8.41
C LEU A 83 12.29 -12.49 7.53
N LYS A 84 12.51 -11.38 6.81
CA LYS A 84 11.69 -10.87 5.70
C LYS A 84 12.42 -11.14 4.37
N ALA A 85 11.67 -11.16 3.26
CA ALA A 85 12.17 -11.63 1.96
C ALA A 85 12.90 -12.99 2.06
N ARG A 86 12.31 -13.93 2.81
CA ARG A 86 12.98 -15.16 3.25
C ARG A 86 13.55 -15.96 2.09
N TYR A 87 14.81 -16.37 2.23
CA TYR A 87 15.53 -17.26 1.32
C TYR A 87 15.82 -16.67 -0.07
N LEU A 88 15.67 -15.36 -0.24
CA LEU A 88 16.32 -14.60 -1.31
C LEU A 88 17.68 -14.07 -0.82
N SER A 89 18.57 -13.73 -1.74
CA SER A 89 19.86 -13.08 -1.44
C SER A 89 19.69 -11.78 -0.66
N GLU A 90 18.55 -11.12 -0.82
CA GLU A 90 18.18 -9.83 -0.26
C GLU A 90 17.40 -9.94 1.07
N GLN A 91 17.40 -11.11 1.72
CA GLN A 91 16.69 -11.31 2.98
C GLN A 91 17.20 -10.39 4.10
N LEU A 92 16.29 -9.96 4.96
CA LEU A 92 16.56 -9.03 6.06
C LEU A 92 16.11 -9.60 7.40
N GLN A 93 16.85 -9.30 8.46
CA GLN A 93 16.37 -9.49 9.83
C GLN A 93 15.31 -8.43 10.15
N ALA A 94 14.28 -8.83 10.89
CA ALA A 94 13.23 -7.95 11.36
C ALA A 94 12.88 -8.30 12.81
N ASP A 95 12.74 -7.25 13.63
CA ASP A 95 12.19 -7.33 14.97
C ASP A 95 10.68 -7.13 14.87
N VAL A 96 9.92 -8.22 14.87
CA VAL A 96 8.47 -8.17 14.67
C VAL A 96 7.76 -7.85 15.97
N TRP A 97 6.66 -7.10 15.88
CA TRP A 97 5.85 -6.69 17.03
C TRP A 97 5.48 -7.86 17.96
N GLU A 98 5.20 -9.04 17.39
CA GLU A 98 4.89 -10.24 18.17
C GLU A 98 6.04 -10.75 19.06
N GLU A 99 7.29 -10.33 18.81
CA GLU A 99 8.48 -10.76 19.58
C GLU A 99 9.12 -9.62 20.39
N GLN A 100 8.62 -8.39 20.27
CA GLN A 100 9.22 -7.19 20.88
C GLN A 100 9.13 -7.16 22.42
N ASP A 101 8.35 -8.05 23.04
CA ASP A 101 8.36 -8.31 24.48
C ASP A 101 7.98 -9.78 24.77
N ASN A 102 8.55 -10.40 25.82
CA ASN A 102 8.23 -11.78 26.25
C ASN A 102 6.77 -11.99 26.71
N GLU A 103 5.92 -10.97 26.56
CA GLU A 103 4.49 -10.96 26.86
C GLU A 103 3.72 -10.35 25.69
N ALA A 104 3.90 -10.86 24.45
CA ALA A 104 2.96 -10.54 23.39
C ALA A 104 1.54 -10.74 23.94
N PRO A 105 0.70 -9.69 23.97
CA PRO A 105 -0.58 -9.80 24.64
C PRO A 105 -1.38 -10.89 23.94
N ASN A 106 -1.86 -11.87 24.71
CA ASN A 106 -2.80 -12.89 24.23
C ASN A 106 -4.20 -12.26 24.01
N VAL A 107 -4.21 -11.06 23.44
CA VAL A 107 -5.37 -10.21 23.20
C VAL A 107 -5.68 -10.31 21.72
N SER A 108 -6.80 -10.96 21.41
CA SER A 108 -7.30 -11.14 20.05
C SER A 108 -8.58 -10.32 19.85
N ASP A 109 -8.54 -9.04 20.22
CA ASP A 109 -9.69 -8.14 20.15
C ASP A 109 -9.36 -6.87 19.36
N LEU A 110 -10.07 -6.67 18.26
CA LEU A 110 -10.02 -5.48 17.41
C LEU A 110 -11.30 -4.64 17.53
N THR A 111 -12.12 -4.85 18.56
CA THR A 111 -13.25 -3.97 18.87
C THR A 111 -12.77 -2.51 18.96
N GLY A 112 -13.52 -1.61 18.32
CA GLY A 112 -13.18 -0.18 18.21
C GLY A 112 -12.35 0.19 16.98
N MET A 113 -11.76 -0.79 16.27
CA MET A 113 -11.02 -0.54 15.04
C MET A 113 -11.98 -0.36 13.86
N ARG A 114 -11.72 0.67 13.04
CA ARG A 114 -12.28 0.83 11.69
C ARG A 114 -11.19 0.51 10.68
N VAL A 115 -11.40 -0.54 9.90
CA VAL A 115 -10.44 -1.02 8.91
C VAL A 115 -11.05 -0.95 7.51
N LEU A 116 -10.44 -0.14 6.65
CA LEU A 116 -10.81 -0.04 5.24
C LEU A 116 -9.83 -0.84 4.39
N LEU A 117 -10.34 -1.85 3.69
CA LEU A 117 -9.61 -2.67 2.75
C LEU A 117 -9.48 -1.90 1.43
N CYS A 118 -8.24 -1.66 1.00
CA CYS A 118 -7.90 -0.85 -0.16
C CYS A 118 -7.24 -1.69 -1.25
N GLN A 119 -7.89 -1.77 -2.41
CA GLN A 119 -7.47 -2.65 -3.50
C GLN A 119 -6.25 -2.15 -4.28
N LEU A 120 -6.04 -0.82 -4.32
CA LEU A 120 -4.98 -0.18 -5.09
C LEU A 120 -4.08 0.64 -4.16
N HIS A 121 -2.78 0.58 -4.42
CA HIS A 121 -1.80 1.33 -3.63
C HIS A 121 -1.99 2.85 -3.78
N SER A 122 -2.27 3.34 -4.99
CA SER A 122 -2.52 4.77 -5.23
C SER A 122 -3.73 5.31 -4.44
N HIS A 123 -4.74 4.47 -4.22
CA HIS A 123 -5.94 4.85 -3.46
C HIS A 123 -5.65 5.04 -1.96
N VAL A 124 -4.58 4.43 -1.41
CA VAL A 124 -4.19 4.61 0.00
C VAL A 124 -3.90 6.08 0.30
N GLY A 125 -3.11 6.73 -0.55
CA GLY A 125 -2.80 8.16 -0.40
C GLY A 125 -4.03 9.03 -0.54
N ALA A 126 -4.89 8.75 -1.52
CA ALA A 126 -6.09 9.54 -1.77
C ALA A 126 -7.08 9.49 -0.61
N ILE A 127 -7.32 8.29 -0.09
CA ILE A 127 -8.19 8.08 1.07
C ILE A 127 -7.58 8.73 2.32
N ALA A 128 -6.27 8.65 2.52
CA ALA A 128 -5.60 9.27 3.67
C ALA A 128 -5.77 10.80 3.66
N ILE A 129 -5.53 11.44 2.51
CA ILE A 129 -5.74 12.89 2.32
C ILE A 129 -7.19 13.27 2.64
N ALA A 130 -8.15 12.63 1.98
CA ALA A 130 -9.57 12.95 2.18
C ALA A 130 -10.02 12.68 3.62
N THR A 131 -9.60 11.57 4.22
CA THR A 131 -9.94 11.24 5.62
C THR A 131 -9.41 12.29 6.59
N SER A 132 -8.18 12.78 6.37
CA SER A 132 -7.56 13.80 7.23
C SER A 132 -8.26 15.17 7.17
N ALA A 133 -9.02 15.44 6.10
CA ALA A 133 -9.83 16.65 6.01
C ALA A 133 -11.12 16.57 6.86
N HIS A 134 -11.61 15.36 7.12
CA HIS A 134 -12.89 15.13 7.80
C HIS A 134 -12.76 14.64 9.25
N ARG A 135 -11.55 14.32 9.70
CA ARG A 135 -11.27 13.98 11.10
C ARG A 135 -9.91 14.46 11.55
N SER A 136 -9.73 14.61 12.85
CA SER A 136 -8.40 14.82 13.44
C SER A 136 -7.61 13.52 13.51
N GLY A 137 -6.30 13.66 13.37
CA GLY A 137 -5.34 12.57 13.51
C GLY A 137 -5.10 11.79 12.21
N PRO A 138 -3.89 11.23 12.06
CA PRO A 138 -3.49 10.56 10.84
C PRO A 138 -4.10 9.15 10.74
N VAL A 139 -4.15 8.59 9.53
CA VAL A 139 -4.65 7.22 9.26
C VAL A 139 -3.50 6.23 9.30
N GLY A 140 -3.62 5.18 10.13
CA GLY A 140 -2.64 4.10 10.15
C GLY A 140 -2.69 3.27 8.86
N PHE A 141 -1.55 2.76 8.42
CA PHE A 141 -1.47 1.97 7.19
C PHE A 141 -0.81 0.61 7.44
N VAL A 142 -1.54 -0.45 7.15
CA VAL A 142 -1.02 -1.83 7.18
C VAL A 142 -0.82 -2.31 5.74
N MET A 143 0.44 -2.43 5.34
CA MET A 143 0.84 -2.92 4.03
C MET A 143 0.95 -4.44 4.02
N THR A 144 0.20 -5.08 3.13
CA THR A 144 0.26 -6.53 2.88
C THR A 144 1.47 -6.90 1.99
N ASP A 145 1.75 -8.19 1.83
CA ASP A 145 2.90 -8.72 1.07
C ASP A 145 2.54 -9.32 -0.29
N GLN A 146 1.29 -9.18 -0.73
CA GLN A 146 0.84 -9.67 -2.03
C GLN A 146 1.30 -8.81 -3.21
N ALA A 147 1.88 -7.65 -2.92
CA ALA A 147 2.75 -6.95 -3.83
C ALA A 147 4.19 -7.07 -3.33
N SER A 148 5.14 -7.27 -4.25
CA SER A 148 6.49 -7.72 -3.90
C SER A 148 7.48 -6.60 -3.55
N LEU A 149 7.05 -5.33 -3.55
CA LEU A 149 7.95 -4.20 -3.36
C LEU A 149 7.95 -3.68 -1.92
N PRO A 150 9.12 -3.32 -1.35
CA PRO A 150 9.22 -2.76 0.00
C PRO A 150 8.55 -1.39 0.13
N LEU A 151 8.17 -1.02 1.36
CA LEU A 151 7.41 0.21 1.62
C LEU A 151 8.15 1.46 1.11
N ALA A 152 9.48 1.47 1.27
CA ALA A 152 10.35 2.59 0.91
C ALA A 152 10.26 2.99 -0.57
N ILE A 153 9.83 2.07 -1.47
CA ILE A 153 9.62 2.36 -2.90
C ILE A 153 8.45 3.33 -3.13
N SER A 154 7.48 3.38 -2.21
CA SER A 154 6.30 4.23 -2.35
C SER A 154 6.60 5.70 -2.08
N ASP A 155 6.61 6.51 -3.14
CA ASP A 155 6.60 7.98 -3.01
C ASP A 155 5.31 8.49 -2.34
N ILE A 156 4.18 7.81 -2.58
CA ILE A 156 2.89 8.16 -1.99
C ILE A 156 2.94 8.04 -0.48
N VAL A 157 3.43 6.91 0.05
CA VAL A 157 3.53 6.70 1.50
C VAL A 157 4.51 7.70 2.11
N PHE A 158 5.68 7.90 1.50
CA PHE A 158 6.65 8.88 1.98
C PHE A 158 6.06 10.29 2.07
N GLN A 159 5.45 10.79 0.98
CA GLN A 159 4.86 12.14 0.95
C GLN A 159 3.64 12.27 1.88
N ALA A 160 2.85 11.22 2.03
CA ALA A 160 1.71 11.19 2.93
C ALA A 160 2.12 11.19 4.42
N LYS A 161 3.26 10.57 4.74
CA LYS A 161 3.89 10.63 6.06
C LYS A 161 4.42 12.03 6.36
N GLU A 162 5.17 12.63 5.43
CA GLU A 162 5.66 14.00 5.56
C GLU A 162 4.51 15.01 5.74
N SER A 163 3.40 14.79 5.04
CA SER A 163 2.19 15.61 5.15
C SER A 163 1.32 15.29 6.37
N LYS A 164 1.70 14.29 7.18
CA LYS A 164 0.98 13.82 8.39
C LYS A 164 -0.47 13.40 8.13
N VAL A 165 -0.80 12.99 6.91
CA VAL A 165 -2.11 12.39 6.60
C VAL A 165 -2.09 10.88 6.83
N LEU A 166 -0.91 10.26 6.72
CA LEU A 166 -0.65 8.89 7.19
C LEU A 166 0.09 8.87 8.54
N GLY A 167 -0.30 7.92 9.38
CA GLY A 167 0.16 7.70 10.74
C GLY A 167 1.25 6.65 10.78
N VAL A 168 1.23 5.80 11.80
CA VAL A 168 2.15 4.65 11.89
C VAL A 168 1.92 3.71 10.70
N THR A 169 3.02 3.25 10.11
CA THR A 169 3.01 2.27 9.02
C THR A 169 3.43 0.91 9.55
N VAL A 170 2.73 -0.13 9.11
CA VAL A 170 3.01 -1.52 9.48
C VAL A 170 3.20 -2.34 8.22
N THR A 171 4.27 -3.13 8.15
CA THR A 171 4.50 -4.09 7.06
C THR A 171 4.31 -5.51 7.57
N THR A 172 3.60 -6.33 6.79
CA THR A 172 3.12 -7.64 7.22
C THR A 172 3.59 -8.75 6.29
N GLY A 173 3.56 -10.01 6.74
CA GLY A 173 3.98 -11.14 5.91
C GLY A 173 5.45 -11.02 5.49
N GLN A 174 5.72 -10.97 4.19
CA GLN A 174 7.05 -10.79 3.59
C GLN A 174 7.37 -9.36 3.13
N SER A 175 6.43 -8.43 3.18
CA SER A 175 6.73 -7.02 2.98
C SER A 175 7.47 -6.46 4.19
N PHE A 176 8.26 -5.41 3.98
CA PHE A 176 9.11 -4.80 5.00
C PHE A 176 9.33 -3.31 4.74
N GLY A 177 9.89 -2.64 5.76
CA GLY A 177 10.22 -1.21 5.73
C GLY A 177 9.19 -0.33 6.42
N GLY A 178 8.19 -0.90 7.09
CA GLY A 178 7.29 -0.16 7.98
C GLY A 178 7.97 0.22 9.30
N GLU A 179 7.38 1.20 10.00
CA GLU A 179 7.79 1.54 11.37
C GLU A 179 7.59 0.37 12.33
N ILE A 180 6.57 -0.45 12.07
CA ILE A 180 6.33 -1.71 12.74
C ILE A 180 6.39 -2.83 11.71
N GLU A 181 7.14 -3.88 12.02
CA GLU A 181 7.10 -5.14 11.30
C GLU A 181 6.16 -6.08 12.06
N ALA A 182 5.22 -6.72 11.36
CA ALA A 182 4.36 -7.74 11.97
C ALA A 182 4.32 -9.01 11.11
N VAL A 183 3.99 -10.15 11.71
CA VAL A 183 3.87 -11.42 10.98
C VAL A 183 2.60 -11.44 10.14
N THR A 184 1.49 -10.93 10.67
CA THR A 184 0.18 -10.97 9.99
C THR A 184 -0.51 -9.60 9.95
N VAL A 185 -1.47 -9.44 9.04
CA VAL A 185 -2.35 -8.27 8.99
C VAL A 185 -3.12 -8.06 10.30
N ALA A 186 -3.60 -9.13 10.92
CA ALA A 186 -4.33 -9.04 12.18
C ALA A 186 -3.44 -8.49 13.31
N SER A 187 -2.22 -9.02 13.43
CA SER A 187 -1.21 -8.50 14.38
C SER A 187 -0.85 -7.05 14.08
N GLY A 188 -0.72 -6.68 12.80
CA GLY A 188 -0.39 -5.31 12.42
C GLY A 188 -1.49 -4.31 12.77
N VAL A 189 -2.76 -4.68 12.58
CA VAL A 189 -3.90 -3.86 13.02
C VAL A 189 -3.96 -3.77 14.55
N LEU A 190 -3.62 -4.85 15.27
CA LEU A 190 -3.53 -4.83 16.73
C LEU A 190 -2.38 -3.93 17.22
N ALA A 191 -1.22 -3.97 16.58
CA ALA A 191 -0.10 -3.08 16.89
C ALA A 191 -0.49 -1.60 16.73
N LEU A 192 -1.27 -1.26 15.69
CA LEU A 192 -1.83 0.10 15.54
C LEU A 192 -2.84 0.45 16.64
N LYS A 193 -3.69 -0.51 17.06
CA LYS A 193 -4.61 -0.32 18.19
C LYS A 193 -3.86 0.07 19.46
N GLU A 194 -2.75 -0.59 19.77
CA GLU A 194 -1.91 -0.28 20.95
C GLU A 194 -1.24 1.09 20.86
N ARG A 195 -1.03 1.60 19.65
CA ARG A 195 -0.58 2.97 19.38
C ARG A 195 -1.72 4.01 19.40
N ASN A 196 -2.93 3.60 19.76
CA ASN A 196 -4.16 4.42 19.73
C ASN A 196 -4.56 4.90 18.32
N GLU A 197 -4.20 4.16 17.28
CA GLU A 197 -4.63 4.42 15.91
C GLU A 197 -5.82 3.54 15.53
N SER A 198 -7.05 4.01 15.78
CA SER A 198 -8.28 3.24 15.56
C SER A 198 -8.79 3.22 14.11
N THR A 199 -8.14 3.97 13.22
CA THR A 199 -8.59 4.20 11.85
C THR A 199 -7.48 3.78 10.90
N VAL A 200 -7.71 2.68 10.19
CA VAL A 200 -6.66 1.94 9.49
C VAL A 200 -7.05 1.66 8.04
N ILE A 201 -6.10 1.87 7.12
CA ILE A 201 -6.16 1.34 5.76
C ILE A 201 -5.33 0.06 5.72
N VAL A 202 -5.89 -1.02 5.19
CA VAL A 202 -5.16 -2.26 4.85
C VAL A 202 -5.11 -2.36 3.34
N GLY A 203 -3.92 -2.51 2.75
CA GLY A 203 -3.80 -2.66 1.31
C GLY A 203 -2.41 -3.10 0.88
N CYS A 204 -2.31 -3.54 -0.37
CA CYS A 204 -1.02 -3.95 -0.92
C CYS A 204 -0.07 -2.78 -1.17
N GLY A 205 1.22 -3.08 -1.12
CA GLY A 205 2.29 -2.15 -1.48
C GLY A 205 2.37 -1.86 -2.98
N PRO A 206 3.40 -1.11 -3.41
CA PRO A 206 3.71 -0.93 -4.83
C PRO A 206 3.95 -2.27 -5.55
N GLY A 207 3.74 -2.30 -6.86
CA GLY A 207 3.97 -3.51 -7.68
C GLY A 207 2.78 -4.47 -7.74
N HIS A 208 1.56 -3.95 -7.62
CA HIS A 208 0.34 -4.74 -7.74
C HIS A 208 0.22 -5.41 -9.12
N LEU A 209 -0.21 -6.66 -9.15
CA LEU A 209 -0.45 -7.42 -10.38
C LEU A 209 -1.94 -7.59 -10.62
N GLY A 210 -2.35 -7.49 -11.88
CA GLY A 210 -3.70 -7.84 -12.33
C GLY A 210 -3.64 -8.43 -13.72
N THR A 211 -4.29 -9.57 -13.91
CA THR A 211 -4.40 -10.25 -15.20
C THR A 211 -5.83 -10.15 -15.73
N ASN A 212 -6.12 -10.82 -16.85
CA ASN A 212 -7.50 -10.97 -17.34
C ASN A 212 -8.25 -12.12 -16.64
N SER A 213 -7.58 -12.89 -15.77
CA SER A 213 -8.24 -13.96 -15.00
C SER A 213 -9.02 -13.38 -13.84
N LYS A 214 -10.23 -13.92 -13.60
CA LYS A 214 -11.08 -13.56 -12.46
C LYS A 214 -10.35 -13.68 -11.12
N LEU A 215 -9.42 -14.61 -10.98
CA LEU A 215 -8.69 -14.87 -9.72
C LEU A 215 -7.24 -14.36 -9.75
N GLY A 216 -6.78 -13.84 -10.89
CA GLY A 216 -5.37 -13.49 -11.08
C GLY A 216 -5.09 -12.01 -10.81
N PHE A 217 -5.31 -11.54 -9.58
CA PHE A 217 -4.99 -10.17 -9.18
C PHE A 217 -4.58 -10.08 -7.70
N SER A 218 -3.68 -9.15 -7.36
CA SER A 218 -3.11 -9.02 -6.01
C SER A 218 -4.17 -8.77 -4.94
N GLY A 219 -5.17 -7.92 -5.20
CA GLY A 219 -6.19 -7.60 -4.20
C GLY A 219 -7.06 -8.78 -3.71
N LEU A 220 -6.97 -9.97 -4.32
CA LEU A 220 -7.75 -11.15 -3.93
C LEU A 220 -7.51 -11.57 -2.47
N GLU A 221 -6.32 -11.32 -1.92
CA GLU A 221 -5.97 -11.61 -0.50
C GLU A 221 -6.93 -10.94 0.50
N LEU A 222 -7.52 -9.79 0.10
CA LEU A 222 -8.36 -8.97 0.99
C LEU A 222 -9.61 -9.73 1.45
N VAL A 223 -10.04 -10.76 0.71
CA VAL A 223 -11.14 -11.67 1.12
C VAL A 223 -10.82 -12.34 2.46
N GLY A 224 -9.60 -12.87 2.61
CA GLY A 224 -9.16 -13.54 3.83
C GLY A 224 -9.01 -12.55 4.99
N HIS A 225 -8.44 -11.38 4.71
CA HIS A 225 -8.28 -10.32 5.72
C HIS A 225 -9.63 -9.79 6.21
N ALA A 226 -10.62 -9.60 5.33
CA ALA A 226 -11.98 -9.21 5.71
C ALA A 226 -12.56 -10.16 6.77
N THR A 227 -12.40 -11.47 6.55
CA THR A 227 -12.91 -12.52 7.44
C THR A 227 -12.22 -12.47 8.80
N ILE A 228 -10.89 -12.47 8.82
CA ILE A 228 -10.12 -12.50 10.06
C ILE A 228 -10.41 -11.26 10.91
N LEU A 229 -10.33 -10.07 10.29
CA LEU A 229 -10.52 -8.81 11.00
C LEU A 229 -11.94 -8.67 11.56
N SER A 230 -12.96 -9.06 10.78
CA SER A 230 -14.36 -9.03 11.24
C SER A 230 -14.59 -10.01 12.40
N LYS A 231 -13.98 -11.20 12.36
CA LYS A 231 -14.08 -12.19 13.44
C LYS A 231 -13.41 -11.74 14.73
N LEU A 232 -12.41 -10.88 14.65
CA LEU A 232 -11.75 -10.26 15.80
C LEU A 232 -12.48 -9.00 16.30
N GLY A 233 -13.62 -8.62 15.71
CA GLY A 233 -14.46 -7.51 16.18
C GLY A 233 -14.17 -6.15 15.53
N ALA A 234 -13.28 -6.07 14.54
CA ALA A 234 -13.08 -4.84 13.77
C ALA A 234 -14.32 -4.52 12.92
N LYS A 235 -14.63 -3.23 12.76
CA LYS A 235 -15.56 -2.77 11.74
C LYS A 235 -14.82 -2.70 10.40
N VAL A 236 -15.23 -3.52 9.44
CA VAL A 236 -14.52 -3.69 8.16
C VAL A 236 -15.35 -3.13 7.00
N ALA A 237 -14.68 -2.38 6.11
CA ALA A 237 -15.24 -1.97 4.83
C ALA A 237 -14.31 -2.27 3.65
N LEU A 238 -14.87 -2.33 2.45
CA LEU A 238 -14.11 -2.42 1.20
C LEU A 238 -14.20 -1.11 0.42
N ALA A 239 -13.05 -0.49 0.13
CA ALA A 239 -12.97 0.62 -0.80
C ALA A 239 -13.29 0.13 -2.23
N VAL A 240 -14.33 0.68 -2.84
CA VAL A 240 -14.74 0.33 -4.19
C VAL A 240 -13.74 0.91 -5.19
N ARG A 241 -13.15 0.03 -6.00
CA ARG A 241 -12.39 0.44 -7.18
C ARG A 241 -13.38 0.74 -8.31
N ALA A 242 -13.42 1.99 -8.74
CA ALA A 242 -14.15 2.43 -9.91
C ALA A 242 -13.31 3.41 -10.73
N SER A 243 -13.62 3.56 -12.01
CA SER A 243 -12.95 4.51 -12.90
C SER A 243 -13.85 4.83 -14.09
N SER A 244 -13.87 6.09 -14.55
CA SER A 244 -14.46 6.46 -15.84
C SER A 244 -13.41 6.67 -16.93
N THR A 245 -12.14 6.72 -16.55
CA THR A 245 -11.02 7.09 -17.43
C THR A 245 -10.11 5.92 -17.82
N ASP A 246 -10.29 4.74 -17.20
CA ASP A 246 -9.51 3.55 -17.55
C ASP A 246 -9.74 3.17 -19.03
N PRO A 247 -8.67 3.01 -19.84
CA PRO A 247 -8.80 2.67 -21.25
C PRO A 247 -9.34 1.25 -21.46
N ARG A 248 -9.32 0.40 -20.42
CA ARG A 248 -9.80 -0.97 -20.49
C ARG A 248 -11.27 -1.00 -20.08
N GLU A 249 -12.15 -1.35 -21.02
CA GLU A 249 -13.62 -1.37 -20.83
C GLU A 249 -14.07 -2.08 -19.54
N ARG A 250 -13.45 -3.21 -19.17
CA ARG A 250 -13.77 -3.97 -17.93
C ARG A 250 -13.45 -3.25 -16.61
N HIS A 251 -12.76 -2.13 -16.68
CA HIS A 251 -12.40 -1.29 -15.54
C HIS A 251 -13.14 0.06 -15.57
N GLN A 252 -13.97 0.31 -16.58
CA GLN A 252 -14.89 1.43 -16.59
C GLN A 252 -16.12 1.11 -15.72
N GLY A 253 -16.57 2.09 -14.93
CA GLY A 253 -17.54 1.85 -13.87
C GLY A 253 -16.92 1.17 -12.65
N VAL A 254 -17.71 0.38 -11.93
CA VAL A 254 -17.22 -0.43 -10.80
C VAL A 254 -16.42 -1.62 -11.33
N SER A 255 -15.17 -1.74 -10.88
CA SER A 255 -14.25 -2.78 -11.33
C SER A 255 -14.76 -4.20 -11.01
N HIS A 256 -14.59 -5.13 -11.94
CA HIS A 256 -14.87 -6.55 -11.71
C HIS A 256 -14.04 -7.16 -10.56
N HIS A 257 -12.88 -6.57 -10.21
CA HIS A 257 -12.12 -6.98 -9.01
C HIS A 257 -12.94 -6.72 -7.74
N THR A 258 -13.56 -5.54 -7.58
CA THR A 258 -14.44 -5.22 -6.45
C THR A 258 -15.56 -6.24 -6.34
N ARG A 259 -16.24 -6.52 -7.45
CA ARG A 259 -17.32 -7.52 -7.49
C ARG A 259 -16.83 -8.91 -7.09
N THR A 260 -15.67 -9.33 -7.60
CA THR A 260 -15.10 -10.65 -7.28
C THR A 260 -14.77 -10.77 -5.80
N LEU A 261 -14.22 -9.73 -5.16
CA LEU A 261 -13.98 -9.73 -3.72
C LEU A 261 -15.30 -9.91 -2.94
N LEU A 262 -16.32 -9.13 -3.27
CA LEU A 262 -17.61 -9.19 -2.59
C LEU A 262 -18.34 -10.53 -2.81
N GLU A 263 -18.22 -11.16 -3.98
CA GLU A 263 -18.75 -12.51 -4.24
C GLU A 263 -18.07 -13.60 -3.38
N LEU A 264 -16.81 -13.39 -2.97
CA LEU A 264 -16.02 -14.37 -2.21
C LEU A 264 -16.06 -14.15 -0.70
N ILE A 265 -16.34 -12.94 -0.24
CA ILE A 265 -16.50 -12.64 1.20
C ILE A 265 -17.83 -13.25 1.66
N SER A 266 -17.75 -14.22 2.57
CA SER A 266 -18.89 -15.06 2.97
C SER A 266 -19.78 -14.46 4.07
N HIS A 267 -19.51 -13.23 4.50
CA HIS A 267 -20.28 -12.51 5.50
C HIS A 267 -20.44 -11.04 5.09
N SER A 268 -21.43 -10.36 5.67
CA SER A 268 -21.63 -8.95 5.38
C SER A 268 -20.45 -8.10 5.86
N ILE A 269 -20.02 -7.16 5.03
CA ILE A 269 -19.15 -6.03 5.38
C ILE A 269 -19.78 -4.73 4.87
N ASP A 270 -19.24 -3.60 5.31
CA ASP A 270 -19.65 -2.29 4.81
C ASP A 270 -19.03 -2.04 3.42
N VAL A 271 -19.81 -1.43 2.52
CA VAL A 271 -19.36 -0.99 1.20
C VAL A 271 -19.71 0.49 1.06
N PRO A 272 -18.75 1.41 1.30
CA PRO A 272 -18.95 2.84 1.12
C PRO A 272 -19.18 3.18 -0.36
N ILE A 273 -20.27 3.89 -0.65
CA ILE A 273 -20.67 4.27 -2.01
C ILE A 273 -21.13 5.74 -2.06
N PRO A 274 -21.06 6.39 -3.23
CA PRO A 274 -21.62 7.73 -3.42
C PRO A 274 -23.12 7.77 -3.11
N SER A 275 -23.59 8.88 -2.56
CA SER A 275 -24.97 9.04 -2.05
C SER A 275 -26.05 8.89 -3.12
N ASP A 276 -25.72 9.16 -4.38
CA ASP A 276 -26.60 9.09 -5.54
C ASP A 276 -26.54 7.73 -6.27
N VAL A 277 -25.70 6.80 -5.82
CA VAL A 277 -25.55 5.46 -6.38
C VAL A 277 -26.47 4.46 -5.67
N SER A 278 -27.11 3.57 -6.44
CA SER A 278 -27.89 2.46 -5.87
C SER A 278 -26.98 1.41 -5.19
N GLY A 279 -27.43 0.92 -4.05
CA GLY A 279 -26.75 -0.13 -3.27
C GLY A 279 -27.04 -1.55 -3.77
N ASP A 280 -28.03 -1.73 -4.64
CA ASP A 280 -28.59 -3.05 -5.01
C ASP A 280 -27.52 -4.06 -5.48
N ALA A 281 -26.51 -3.59 -6.21
CA ALA A 281 -25.43 -4.43 -6.72
C ALA A 281 -24.56 -5.03 -5.60
N PHE A 282 -24.44 -4.35 -4.46
CA PHE A 282 -23.67 -4.79 -3.30
C PHE A 282 -24.55 -5.53 -2.29
N GLU A 283 -25.79 -5.07 -2.11
CA GLU A 283 -26.79 -5.68 -1.24
C GLU A 283 -27.23 -7.07 -1.74
N SER A 284 -27.37 -7.25 -3.05
CA SER A 284 -27.65 -8.56 -3.66
C SER A 284 -26.53 -9.58 -3.48
N LEU A 285 -25.31 -9.12 -3.15
CA LEU A 285 -24.17 -9.97 -2.78
C LEU A 285 -24.07 -10.20 -1.25
N GLY A 286 -25.02 -9.69 -0.46
CA GLY A 286 -25.06 -9.86 1.00
C GLY A 286 -24.30 -8.81 1.81
N HIS A 287 -23.87 -7.71 1.18
CA HIS A 287 -23.09 -6.64 1.83
C HIS A 287 -23.94 -5.40 2.14
N THR A 288 -23.46 -4.57 3.06
CA THR A 288 -24.19 -3.36 3.47
C THR A 288 -23.69 -2.15 2.71
N ALA A 289 -24.51 -1.60 1.81
CA ALA A 289 -24.18 -0.36 1.11
C ALA A 289 -24.30 0.85 2.05
N MET A 290 -23.22 1.61 2.20
CA MET A 290 -23.13 2.76 3.10
C MET A 290 -22.96 4.03 2.26
N ARG A 291 -23.98 4.89 2.25
CA ARG A 291 -24.04 6.07 1.38
C ARG A 291 -23.37 7.29 2.02
N TYR A 292 -22.49 7.93 1.24
CA TYR A 292 -21.76 9.12 1.66
C TYR A 292 -21.60 10.10 0.49
N SER A 293 -21.40 11.37 0.84
CA SER A 293 -21.03 12.41 -0.13
C SER A 293 -19.78 13.12 0.37
N ASP A 294 -18.77 13.22 -0.50
CA ASP A 294 -17.60 14.07 -0.30
C ASP A 294 -17.27 14.80 -1.61
N PRO A 295 -17.88 15.98 -1.84
CA PRO A 295 -17.60 16.76 -3.04
C PRO A 295 -16.19 17.39 -3.03
N SER A 296 -15.48 17.35 -1.89
CA SER A 296 -14.21 18.05 -1.72
C SER A 296 -12.99 17.26 -2.20
N ILE A 297 -13.10 15.93 -2.32
CA ILE A 297 -11.95 15.05 -2.58
C ILE A 297 -11.15 15.43 -3.83
N SER A 298 -11.79 15.72 -4.97
CA SER A 298 -11.06 16.09 -6.19
C SER A 298 -10.23 17.36 -5.98
N GLY A 299 -10.80 18.36 -5.30
CA GLY A 299 -10.09 19.58 -4.89
C GLY A 299 -8.91 19.27 -3.96
N LEU A 300 -9.15 18.50 -2.89
CA LEU A 300 -8.12 18.09 -1.93
C LEU A 300 -6.96 17.35 -2.60
N LEU A 301 -7.25 16.46 -3.56
CA LEU A 301 -6.22 15.74 -4.31
C LEU A 301 -5.45 16.66 -5.26
N SER A 302 -6.13 17.62 -5.90
CA SER A 302 -5.50 18.59 -6.81
C SER A 302 -4.60 19.60 -6.10
N GLU A 303 -4.95 19.98 -4.88
CA GLU A 303 -4.21 20.94 -4.04
C GLU A 303 -3.11 20.26 -3.20
N SER A 304 -3.12 18.93 -3.12
CA SER A 304 -2.13 18.15 -2.39
C SER A 304 -0.78 18.15 -3.11
N ASN A 305 0.30 18.23 -2.33
CA ASN A 305 1.67 18.05 -2.83
C ASN A 305 2.03 16.58 -3.08
N ILE A 306 1.09 15.65 -2.87
CA ILE A 306 1.29 14.21 -3.04
C ILE A 306 0.89 13.85 -4.47
N ASN A 307 1.85 13.38 -5.28
CA ASN A 307 1.58 13.01 -6.67
C ASN A 307 0.87 11.65 -6.74
N ILE A 308 -0.46 11.66 -6.79
CA ILE A 308 -1.26 10.45 -6.90
C ILE A 308 -1.72 10.27 -8.33
N GLN A 309 -1.16 9.25 -8.98
CA GLN A 309 -1.47 8.92 -10.36
C GLN A 309 -2.17 7.56 -10.48
N SER A 310 -2.97 7.43 -11.53
CA SER A 310 -3.57 6.20 -11.99
C SER A 310 -3.47 6.17 -13.51
N MET A 311 -2.88 5.11 -14.09
CA MET A 311 -2.74 4.95 -15.54
C MET A 311 -2.10 6.19 -16.22
N ASP A 312 -1.00 6.68 -15.65
CA ASP A 312 -0.22 7.83 -16.14
C ASP A 312 -0.99 9.17 -16.14
N ARG A 313 -2.07 9.27 -15.36
CA ARG A 313 -2.87 10.48 -15.20
C ARG A 313 -3.05 10.83 -13.72
N PRO A 314 -3.20 12.12 -13.38
CA PRO A 314 -3.58 12.51 -12.03
C PRO A 314 -4.92 11.90 -11.64
N LEU A 315 -4.98 11.29 -10.44
CA LEU A 315 -6.20 10.59 -9.99
C LEU A 315 -7.42 11.52 -9.86
N PHE A 316 -7.20 12.81 -9.56
CA PHE A 316 -8.27 13.79 -9.40
C PHE A 316 -9.06 14.07 -10.69
N GLU A 317 -8.52 13.68 -11.86
CA GLU A 317 -9.21 13.79 -13.15
C GLU A 317 -10.24 12.68 -13.38
N ASP A 318 -10.18 11.59 -12.60
CA ASP A 318 -11.18 10.53 -12.65
C ASP A 318 -12.27 10.81 -11.61
N THR A 319 -13.32 11.53 -12.05
CA THR A 319 -14.46 11.92 -11.20
C THR A 319 -15.11 10.71 -10.52
N LEU A 320 -15.29 9.60 -11.25
CA LEU A 320 -15.94 8.41 -10.70
C LEU A 320 -15.06 7.76 -9.62
N ALA A 321 -13.76 7.65 -9.86
CA ALA A 321 -12.83 7.17 -8.83
C ALA A 321 -12.88 8.07 -7.59
N CYS A 322 -12.85 9.40 -7.79
CA CYS A 322 -12.93 10.38 -6.71
C CYS A 322 -14.19 10.21 -5.85
N GLU A 323 -15.38 10.07 -6.45
CA GLU A 323 -16.64 9.91 -5.73
C GLU A 323 -16.63 8.68 -4.81
N TYR A 324 -16.19 7.53 -5.32
CA TYR A 324 -16.09 6.31 -4.51
C TYR A 324 -15.00 6.39 -3.42
N LEU A 325 -13.87 7.03 -3.72
CA LEU A 325 -12.80 7.23 -2.74
C LEU A 325 -13.22 8.22 -1.63
N GLY A 326 -13.99 9.25 -1.97
CA GLY A 326 -14.60 10.18 -1.03
C GLY A 326 -15.57 9.48 -0.10
N ALA A 327 -16.42 8.59 -0.63
CA ALA A 327 -17.30 7.78 0.20
C ALA A 327 -16.52 6.86 1.17
N ALA A 328 -15.44 6.22 0.69
CA ALA A 328 -14.54 5.42 1.51
C ALA A 328 -13.88 6.25 2.63
N ALA A 329 -13.41 7.46 2.32
CA ALA A 329 -12.80 8.37 3.28
C ALA A 329 -13.80 8.83 4.35
N MET A 330 -15.03 9.14 3.98
CA MET A 330 -16.10 9.53 4.92
C MET A 330 -16.48 8.40 5.87
N TRP A 331 -16.60 7.17 5.35
CA TRP A 331 -16.82 5.99 6.19
C TRP A 331 -15.69 5.79 7.21
N LEU A 332 -14.46 5.94 6.74
CA LEU A 332 -13.25 5.75 7.53
C LEU A 332 -13.07 6.86 8.59
N ALA A 333 -13.45 8.10 8.26
CA ALA A 333 -13.53 9.23 9.17
C ALA A 333 -14.64 9.07 10.24
N GLY A 334 -15.57 8.14 10.04
CA GLY A 334 -16.67 7.88 10.96
C GLY A 334 -17.86 8.81 10.80
N ALA A 335 -18.04 9.41 9.62
CA ALA A 335 -19.19 10.24 9.30
C ALA A 335 -20.52 9.46 9.39
N ASN A 336 -21.61 10.20 9.58
CA ASN A 336 -22.96 9.66 9.51
C ASN A 336 -23.33 9.33 8.06
N VAL A 337 -24.09 8.25 7.88
CA VAL A 337 -24.65 7.86 6.58
C VAL A 337 -25.69 8.89 6.15
N VAL A 338 -25.75 9.19 4.85
CA VAL A 338 -26.74 10.07 4.23
C VAL A 338 -27.83 9.24 3.56
#